data_AF-A0A9D9Q392-F1
#
_entry.id   AF-A0A9D9Q392-F1
#
_cell.length_a   1.000
_cell.length_b   1.000
_cell.length_c   1.000
_cell.angle_alpha   90.00
_cell.angle_beta   90.00
_cell.angle_gamma   90.00
#
_symmetry.space_group_name_H-M   'P 1'
#
loop_
_entity.id
_entity.type
_entity.pdbx_description
1 polymer ?
#
loop_
_entity_poly.entity_id
_entity_poly.type
_entity_poly.pdbx_seq_one_letter_code
_entity_poly.pdbx_strand_id
1 'polypeptide(L)'
;MKTMEIKLEPQFWRPIIRLYGKLSLIDTGAVVPVISMEQALLIARFNAKLVKDNVYFSGFGGGKSYGSIYSLSDFYISELHFKIFECFVPFERDKTFPIILSAPLFYNTHYEFRADENKIIIKVLEDKLTDNKFLITNLSDKVCVQMNGVMFQA
;
A
#
# COMPACT_ATOMS: atom_id res chain seq x y z
N MET A 1 9.17 19.23 10.46
CA MET A 1 8.90 17.79 10.71
C MET A 1 7.46 17.72 11.16
N LYS A 2 6.63 16.96 10.46
CA LYS A 2 5.21 16.81 10.77
C LYS A 2 4.97 15.48 11.45
N THR A 3 4.07 15.49 12.44
CA THR A 3 3.57 14.29 13.10
C THR A 3 2.13 14.07 12.65
N MET A 4 1.84 12.86 12.20
CA MET A 4 0.52 12.41 11.80
C MET A 4 0.10 11.27 12.72
N GLU A 5 -1.19 11.19 13.02
CA GLU A 5 -1.77 10.08 13.77
C GLU A 5 -2.76 9.33 12.87
N ILE A 6 -2.65 8.01 12.83
CA ILE A 6 -3.62 7.14 12.18
C ILE A 6 -4.24 6.24 13.23
N LYS A 7 -5.58 6.26 13.35
CA LYS A 7 -6.30 5.41 14.28
C LYS A 7 -6.31 3.97 13.79
N LEU A 8 -5.96 3.04 14.67
CA LEU A 8 -6.14 1.62 14.48
C LEU A 8 -7.57 1.21 14.86
N GLU A 9 -8.06 0.17 14.23
CA GLU A 9 -9.32 -0.49 14.59
C GLU A 9 -9.09 -1.38 15.82
N PRO A 10 -9.62 -1.01 17.01
CA PRO A 10 -9.25 -1.62 18.29
C PRO A 10 -9.67 -3.09 18.43
N GLN A 11 -10.61 -3.56 17.60
CA GLN A 11 -11.09 -4.93 17.61
C GLN A 11 -10.14 -5.93 16.93
N PHE A 12 -9.05 -5.46 16.31
CA PHE A 12 -8.07 -6.32 15.66
C PHE A 12 -6.73 -6.29 16.36
N TRP A 13 -6.11 -7.46 16.49
CA TRP A 13 -4.72 -7.59 16.97
C TRP A 13 -3.69 -7.14 15.95
N ARG A 14 -4.07 -7.14 14.67
CA ARG A 14 -3.23 -6.66 13.56
C ARG A 14 -3.39 -5.15 13.42
N PRO A 15 -2.39 -4.44 12.87
CA PRO A 15 -2.47 -3.01 12.61
C PRO A 15 -3.44 -2.71 11.45
N ILE A 16 -4.73 -2.73 11.76
CA ILE A 16 -5.81 -2.45 10.82
C ILE A 16 -6.23 -1.00 10.94
N ILE A 17 -6.38 -0.31 9.81
CA ILE A 17 -6.92 1.05 9.72
C ILE A 17 -8.15 1.07 8.82
N ARG A 18 -8.90 2.18 8.84
CA ARG A 18 -9.91 2.46 7.80
C ARG A 18 -9.36 3.40 6.75
N LEU A 19 -9.19 2.88 5.54
CA LEU A 19 -8.82 3.67 4.37
C LEU A 19 -9.98 3.62 3.36
N TYR A 20 -10.46 4.79 2.94
CA TYR A 20 -11.61 4.92 2.03
C TYR A 20 -12.83 4.08 2.45
N GLY A 21 -13.10 3.99 3.75
CA GLY A 21 -14.21 3.22 4.31
C GLY A 21 -14.00 1.71 4.37
N LYS A 22 -12.81 1.19 4.07
CA LYS A 22 -12.48 -0.24 4.08
C LYS A 22 -11.41 -0.58 5.10
N LEU A 23 -11.51 -1.78 5.68
CA LEU A 23 -10.46 -2.33 6.54
C LEU A 23 -9.20 -2.55 5.71
N SER A 24 -8.09 -1.96 6.17
CA SER A 24 -6.82 -1.98 5.47
C SER A 24 -5.73 -2.42 6.44
N LEU A 25 -4.94 -3.40 6.04
CA LEU A 25 -3.83 -3.91 6.84
C LEU A 25 -2.56 -3.13 6.52
N ILE A 26 -1.84 -2.67 7.55
CA ILE A 26 -0.46 -2.22 7.39
C ILE A 26 0.45 -3.42 7.62
N ASP A 27 1.09 -3.90 6.56
CA ASP A 27 1.86 -5.14 6.60
C ASP A 27 3.36 -4.86 6.41
N THR A 28 4.10 -4.99 7.50
CA THR A 28 5.56 -4.79 7.50
C THR A 28 6.31 -5.92 6.78
N GLY A 29 5.66 -7.07 6.56
CA GLY A 29 6.21 -8.19 5.77
C GLY A 29 5.91 -8.09 4.28
N ALA A 30 5.02 -7.19 3.86
CA ALA A 30 4.72 -6.97 2.46
C ALA A 30 5.64 -5.92 1.84
N VAL A 31 6.12 -6.20 0.63
CA VAL A 31 6.86 -5.23 -0.20
C VAL A 31 5.94 -4.55 -1.21
N VAL A 32 4.97 -5.28 -1.75
CA VAL A 32 4.02 -4.77 -2.76
C VAL A 32 2.66 -4.49 -2.11
N PRO A 33 2.07 -3.30 -2.32
CA PRO A 33 0.74 -3.01 -1.83
C PRO A 33 -0.31 -3.73 -2.68
N VAL A 34 -1.35 -4.22 -2.02
CA VAL A 34 -2.42 -4.99 -2.65
C VAL A 34 -3.73 -4.23 -2.50
N ILE A 35 -4.48 -4.08 -3.59
CA ILE A 35 -5.85 -3.54 -3.55
C ILE A 35 -6.78 -4.53 -4.22
N SER A 36 -7.47 -5.31 -3.40
CA SER A 36 -8.49 -6.28 -3.78
C SER A 36 -9.87 -5.60 -3.87
N MET A 37 -9.99 -4.66 -4.81
CA MET A 37 -11.24 -3.97 -5.14
C MET A 37 -11.69 -4.26 -6.57
N GLU A 38 -12.96 -3.97 -6.85
CA GLU A 38 -13.46 -4.02 -8.22
C GLU A 38 -12.76 -2.98 -9.09
N GLN A 39 -12.35 -3.39 -10.28
CA GLN A 39 -11.66 -2.51 -11.24
C GLN A 39 -12.47 -1.25 -11.55
N ALA A 40 -13.81 -1.36 -11.66
CA ALA A 40 -14.68 -0.21 -11.86
C ALA A 40 -14.56 0.83 -10.73
N LEU A 41 -14.41 0.40 -9.48
CA LEU A 41 -14.20 1.30 -8.33
C LEU A 41 -12.82 1.95 -8.37
N LEU A 42 -11.80 1.19 -8.78
CA LEU A 42 -10.43 1.71 -8.93
C LEU A 42 -10.38 2.81 -10.00
N ILE A 43 -11.00 2.57 -11.16
CA ILE A 43 -11.08 3.55 -12.24
C ILE A 43 -11.87 4.78 -11.80
N ALA A 44 -13.08 4.58 -11.24
CA ALA A 44 -13.95 5.68 -10.88
C ALA A 44 -13.39 6.56 -9.76
N ARG A 45 -12.67 5.97 -8.78
CA ARG A 45 -12.17 6.73 -7.62
C ARG A 45 -10.74 7.23 -7.77
N PHE A 46 -9.88 6.50 -8.46
CA PHE A 46 -8.44 6.77 -8.49
C PHE A 46 -7.88 6.97 -9.89
N ASN A 47 -8.77 7.08 -10.91
CA ASN A 47 -8.36 7.17 -12.31
C ASN A 47 -7.37 6.06 -12.69
N ALA A 48 -7.63 4.84 -12.20
CA ALA A 48 -6.71 3.72 -12.32
C ALA A 48 -6.41 3.38 -13.78
N LYS A 49 -5.13 3.17 -14.07
CA LYS A 49 -4.63 2.76 -15.39
C LYS A 49 -3.94 1.42 -15.27
N LEU A 50 -4.29 0.48 -16.14
CA LEU A 50 -3.59 -0.80 -16.24
C LEU A 50 -2.14 -0.54 -16.65
N VAL A 51 -1.19 -1.03 -15.87
CA VAL A 51 0.26 -0.96 -16.15
C VAL A 51 0.71 -2.27 -16.77
N LYS A 52 0.32 -3.40 -16.15
CA LYS A 52 0.68 -4.73 -16.60
C LYS A 52 -0.38 -5.73 -16.18
N ASP A 53 -0.75 -6.62 -17.08
CA ASP A 53 -1.72 -7.68 -16.80
C ASP A 53 -1.05 -9.04 -16.59
N ASN A 54 -1.79 -9.96 -15.98
CA ASN A 54 -1.40 -11.35 -15.72
C ASN A 54 -0.02 -11.49 -15.04
N VAL A 55 0.17 -10.69 -13.99
CA VAL A 55 1.36 -10.71 -13.14
C VAL A 55 1.21 -11.75 -12.04
N TYR A 56 2.28 -12.50 -11.83
CA TYR A 56 2.39 -13.49 -10.78
C TYR A 56 3.07 -12.91 -9.54
N PHE A 57 2.49 -13.17 -8.37
CA PHE A 57 3.07 -12.90 -7.06
C PHE A 57 3.06 -14.14 -6.18
N SER A 58 4.17 -14.33 -5.45
CA SER A 58 4.29 -15.33 -4.39
C SER A 58 4.42 -14.64 -3.03
N GLY A 59 3.61 -15.07 -2.06
CA GLY A 59 3.68 -14.59 -0.68
C GLY A 59 4.31 -15.59 0.28
N PHE A 60 4.50 -15.14 1.53
CA PHE A 60 4.93 -16.00 2.64
C PHE A 60 3.93 -17.16 2.83
N GLY A 61 4.42 -18.40 2.89
CA GLY A 61 3.58 -19.62 2.98
C GLY A 61 3.31 -20.33 1.64
N GLY A 62 3.94 -19.94 0.54
CA GLY A 62 3.83 -20.63 -0.76
C GLY A 62 2.55 -20.33 -1.55
N GLY A 63 1.73 -19.39 -1.06
CA GLY A 63 0.55 -18.90 -1.76
C GLY A 63 0.94 -18.24 -3.08
N LYS A 64 0.25 -18.65 -4.15
CA LYS A 64 0.41 -18.14 -5.51
C LYS A 64 -0.80 -17.29 -5.85
N SER A 65 -0.59 -16.05 -6.27
CA SER A 65 -1.67 -15.19 -6.74
C SER A 65 -1.33 -14.63 -8.12
N TYR A 66 -2.35 -14.56 -8.97
CA TYR A 66 -2.31 -13.89 -10.25
C TYR A 66 -3.22 -12.67 -10.22
N GLY A 67 -2.84 -11.64 -10.95
CA GLY A 67 -3.56 -10.39 -10.99
C GLY A 67 -2.96 -9.41 -11.97
N SER A 68 -3.31 -8.14 -11.84
CA SER A 68 -2.77 -7.07 -12.67
C SER A 68 -2.16 -5.98 -11.79
N ILE A 69 -1.23 -5.22 -12.35
CA ILE A 69 -0.72 -3.99 -11.75
C ILE A 69 -1.49 -2.81 -12.32
N TYR A 70 -1.99 -1.96 -11.44
CA TYR A 70 -2.63 -0.70 -11.78
C TYR A 70 -1.85 0.46 -11.18
N SER A 71 -1.73 1.54 -11.95
CA SER A 71 -1.29 2.84 -11.47
C SER A 71 -2.50 3.67 -11.08
N LEU A 72 -2.55 4.10 -9.83
CA LEU A 72 -3.54 4.99 -9.26
C LEU A 72 -2.98 6.42 -9.23
N SER A 73 -3.87 7.40 -9.41
CA SER A 73 -3.55 8.83 -9.21
C SER A 73 -4.16 9.31 -7.90
N ASP A 74 -3.46 10.21 -7.22
CA ASP A 74 -3.94 10.91 -6.02
C ASP A 74 -4.41 9.97 -4.90
N PHE A 75 -3.56 8.99 -4.58
CA PHE A 75 -3.79 8.08 -3.47
C PHE A 75 -3.26 8.70 -2.17
N TYR A 76 -4.04 8.61 -1.09
CA TYR A 76 -3.71 9.22 0.19
C TYR A 76 -3.73 8.17 1.29
N ILE A 77 -2.72 8.21 2.15
CA ILE A 77 -2.69 7.50 3.44
C ILE A 77 -2.56 8.57 4.52
N SER A 78 -3.69 8.92 5.15
CA SER A 78 -3.76 10.13 5.96
C SER A 78 -3.30 11.34 5.15
N GLU A 79 -2.21 12.01 5.54
CA GLU A 79 -1.65 13.16 4.82
C GLU A 79 -0.52 12.80 3.85
N LEU A 80 -0.10 11.53 3.77
CA LEU A 80 0.85 11.08 2.76
C LEU A 80 0.13 10.99 1.42
N HIS A 81 0.52 11.86 0.48
CA HIS A 81 -0.01 11.89 -0.88
C HIS A 81 0.95 11.20 -1.84
N PHE A 82 0.40 10.24 -2.57
CA PHE A 82 1.04 9.54 -3.66
C PHE A 82 0.40 9.99 -4.98
N LYS A 83 1.16 10.79 -5.73
CA LYS A 83 0.75 11.25 -7.06
C LYS A 83 0.71 10.09 -8.05
N ILE A 84 1.63 9.14 -7.90
CA ILE A 84 1.63 7.88 -8.63
C ILE A 84 1.75 6.76 -7.61
N PHE A 85 0.76 5.87 -7.59
CA PHE A 85 0.73 4.73 -6.70
C PHE A 85 0.40 3.48 -7.48
N GLU A 86 1.39 2.62 -7.70
CA GLU A 86 1.16 1.32 -8.31
C GLU A 86 0.85 0.26 -7.26
N CYS A 87 -0.18 -0.54 -7.53
CA CYS A 87 -0.60 -1.62 -6.67
C CYS A 87 -0.93 -2.88 -7.46
N PHE A 88 -0.79 -4.02 -6.80
CA PHE A 88 -1.26 -5.30 -7.31
C PHE A 88 -2.75 -5.49 -7.00
N VAL A 89 -3.52 -5.89 -8.01
CA VAL A 89 -4.94 -6.20 -7.93
C VAL A 89 -5.12 -7.67 -8.27
N PRO A 90 -5.38 -8.55 -7.28
CA PRO A 90 -5.50 -9.98 -7.53
C PRO A 90 -6.80 -10.30 -8.29
N PHE A 91 -6.77 -11.33 -9.12
CA PHE A 91 -7.97 -11.84 -9.79
C PHE A 91 -8.96 -12.43 -8.79
N GLU A 92 -8.44 -13.10 -7.75
CA GLU A 92 -9.23 -13.59 -6.62
C GLU A 92 -9.27 -12.53 -5.52
N ARG A 93 -10.47 -12.08 -5.18
CA ARG A 93 -10.64 -10.99 -4.21
C ARG A 93 -10.56 -11.48 -2.77
N ASP A 94 -9.65 -10.90 -1.98
CA ASP A 94 -9.73 -10.87 -0.52
C ASP A 94 -10.84 -9.90 -0.09
N LYS A 95 -11.79 -10.40 0.71
CA LYS A 95 -12.91 -9.63 1.26
C LYS A 95 -12.69 -9.18 2.70
N THR A 96 -11.69 -9.72 3.39
CA THR A 96 -11.40 -9.46 4.80
C THR A 96 -10.59 -8.18 4.95
N PHE A 97 -9.47 -8.08 4.24
CA PHE A 97 -8.60 -6.91 4.21
C PHE A 97 -8.34 -6.51 2.75
N PRO A 98 -9.31 -5.85 2.09
CA PRO A 98 -9.21 -5.54 0.66
C PRO A 98 -8.08 -4.57 0.31
N ILE A 99 -7.42 -3.95 1.28
CA ILE A 99 -6.22 -3.13 1.07
C ILE A 99 -5.11 -3.63 2.00
N ILE A 100 -3.95 -3.91 1.43
CA ILE A 100 -2.71 -4.17 2.15
C ILE A 100 -1.72 -3.06 1.79
N LEU A 101 -1.29 -2.31 2.80
CA LEU A 101 -0.29 -1.25 2.70
C LEU A 101 1.08 -1.85 3.04
N SER A 102 1.99 -1.85 2.07
CA SER A 102 3.32 -2.44 2.22
C SER A 102 4.28 -1.52 2.98
N ALA A 103 5.30 -2.12 3.60
CA ALA A 103 6.33 -1.41 4.36
C ALA A 103 7.01 -0.26 3.58
N PRO A 104 7.36 -0.41 2.28
CA PRO A 104 8.08 0.64 1.57
C PRO A 104 7.30 1.93 1.36
N LEU A 105 5.96 1.92 1.55
CA LEU A 105 5.13 3.14 1.54
C LEU A 105 5.51 4.13 2.63
N PHE A 106 6.10 3.65 3.72
CA PHE A 106 6.51 4.44 4.88
C PHE A 106 8.02 4.71 4.88
N TYR A 107 8.71 4.47 3.76
CA TYR A 107 10.14 4.78 3.64
C TYR A 107 10.44 6.25 3.95
N ASN A 108 11.56 6.51 4.64
CA ASN A 108 11.95 7.82 5.15
C ASN A 108 10.91 8.49 6.07
N THR A 109 10.05 7.68 6.69
CA THR A 109 9.25 8.10 7.85
C THR A 109 9.72 7.36 9.09
N HIS A 110 9.57 7.98 10.25
CA HIS A 110 9.63 7.27 11.52
C HIS A 110 8.19 6.94 11.92
N TYR A 111 7.84 5.66 11.94
CA TYR A 111 6.53 5.22 12.39
C TYR A 111 6.62 4.35 13.65
N GLU A 112 5.66 4.51 14.54
CA GLU A 112 5.56 3.83 15.83
C GLU A 112 4.12 3.33 16.02
N PHE A 113 3.96 2.04 16.30
CA PHE A 113 2.68 1.47 16.69
C PHE A 113 2.48 1.64 18.19
N ARG A 114 1.42 2.33 18.59
CA ARG A 114 0.99 2.48 19.98
C ARG A 114 -0.29 1.69 20.19
N ALA A 115 -0.11 0.43 20.57
CA ALA A 115 -1.21 -0.51 20.68
C ALA A 115 -2.18 -0.16 21.82
N ASP A 116 -1.66 0.35 22.94
CA ASP A 116 -2.42 0.86 24.07
C ASP A 116 -3.31 2.05 23.70
N GLU A 117 -2.80 2.94 22.85
CA GLU A 117 -3.53 4.11 22.34
C GLU A 117 -4.32 3.81 21.05
N ASN A 118 -4.29 2.57 20.54
CA ASN A 118 -4.88 2.15 19.26
C ASN A 118 -4.55 3.12 18.12
N LYS A 119 -3.27 3.49 17.96
CA LYS A 119 -2.85 4.41 16.90
C LYS A 119 -1.45 4.12 16.37
N ILE A 120 -1.18 4.67 15.20
CA ILE A 120 0.15 4.76 14.61
C ILE A 120 0.54 6.22 14.60
N ILE A 121 1.71 6.51 15.13
CA ILE A 121 2.35 7.82 15.01
C ILE A 121 3.31 7.75 13.84
N ILE A 122 3.17 8.65 12.87
CA ILE A 122 4.09 8.76 11.74
C ILE A 122 4.71 10.16 11.76
N LYS A 123 6.03 10.22 11.87
CA LYS A 123 6.82 11.45 11.78
C LYS A 123 7.52 11.49 10.43
N VAL A 124 7.33 12.57 9.70
CA VAL A 124 7.79 12.72 8.32
C VAL A 124 8.30 14.14 8.08
N LEU A 125 9.27 14.29 7.18
CA LEU A 125 9.70 15.59 6.70
C LEU A 125 8.60 16.17 5.79
N GLU A 126 8.29 17.46 5.91
CA GLU A 126 7.13 18.05 5.23
C GLU A 126 7.23 17.99 3.70
N ASP A 127 8.45 18.07 3.15
CA ASP A 127 8.73 17.90 1.73
C ASP A 127 8.48 16.48 1.22
N LYS A 128 8.24 15.52 2.11
CA LYS A 128 7.90 14.12 1.78
C LYS A 128 6.40 13.81 1.94
N LEU A 129 5.60 14.79 2.34
CA LEU A 129 4.14 14.62 2.44
C LEU A 129 3.47 14.57 1.06
N THR A 130 4.06 15.20 0.05
CA THR A 130 3.44 15.41 -1.25
C THR A 130 4.20 14.75 -2.38
N ASP A 131 3.50 14.50 -3.49
CA ASP A 131 4.09 14.07 -4.76
C ASP A 131 4.89 12.75 -4.71
N ASN A 132 4.60 11.87 -3.74
CA ASN A 132 5.28 10.58 -3.68
C ASN A 132 4.96 9.73 -4.92
N LYS A 133 5.96 8.98 -5.37
CA LYS A 133 5.85 8.03 -6.48
C LYS A 133 6.24 6.64 -5.97
N PHE A 134 5.25 5.75 -5.99
CA PHE A 134 5.42 4.34 -5.71
C PHE A 134 5.19 3.54 -6.98
N LEU A 135 6.21 2.85 -7.46
CA LEU A 135 6.17 2.07 -8.70
C LEU A 135 6.49 0.61 -8.39
N ILE A 136 5.82 -0.30 -9.08
CA ILE A 136 6.15 -1.72 -9.07
C ILE A 136 6.99 -1.98 -10.33
N THR A 137 8.15 -2.58 -10.15
CA THR A 137 9.09 -2.87 -11.24
C THR A 137 9.59 -4.29 -11.14
N ASN A 138 10.16 -4.80 -12.23
CA ASN A 138 10.79 -6.11 -12.25
C ASN A 138 12.30 -5.93 -12.43
N LEU A 139 13.08 -6.54 -11.54
CA LEU A 139 14.53 -6.65 -11.68
C LEU A 139 14.89 -8.13 -11.75
N SER A 140 15.38 -8.59 -12.91
CA SER A 140 15.79 -9.99 -13.10
C SER A 140 14.73 -11.00 -12.67
N ASP A 141 13.50 -10.82 -13.16
CA ASP A 141 12.31 -11.65 -12.87
C ASP A 141 11.83 -11.65 -11.41
N LYS A 142 12.41 -10.82 -10.54
CA LYS A 142 11.89 -10.55 -9.20
C LYS A 142 11.08 -9.27 -9.19
N VAL A 143 9.94 -9.32 -8.51
CA VAL A 143 9.19 -8.10 -8.26
C VAL A 143 9.91 -7.26 -7.23
N CYS A 144 10.14 -6.00 -7.59
CA CYS A 144 10.68 -4.96 -6.75
C CYS A 144 9.71 -3.79 -6.71
N VAL A 145 9.90 -2.89 -5.76
CA VAL A 145 9.20 -1.61 -5.76
C VAL A 145 10.19 -0.47 -5.70
N GLN A 146 9.82 0.65 -6.29
CA GLN A 146 10.56 1.88 -6.24
C GLN A 146 9.74 2.93 -5.51
N MET A 147 10.25 3.46 -4.41
CA MET A 147 9.66 4.59 -3.69
C MET A 147 10.56 5.82 -3.85
N ASN A 148 10.05 6.85 -4.54
CA ASN A 148 10.77 8.10 -4.80
C ASN A 148 12.19 7.91 -5.37
N GLY A 149 12.37 6.93 -6.25
CA GLY A 149 13.68 6.62 -6.85
C GLY A 149 14.45 5.49 -6.16
N VAL A 150 14.14 5.17 -4.90
CA VAL A 150 14.84 4.15 -4.10
C VAL A 150 14.21 2.78 -4.31
N MET A 151 15.04 1.77 -4.55
CA MET A 151 14.61 0.39 -4.83
C MET A 151 14.50 -0.47 -3.57
N PHE A 152 13.45 -1.26 -3.48
CA PHE A 152 13.21 -2.26 -2.44
C PHE A 152 12.89 -3.61 -3.11
N GLN A 153 13.55 -4.67 -2.66
CA GLN A 153 13.37 -6.00 -3.21
C GLN A 153 12.41 -6.81 -2.32
N ALA A 154 11.51 -7.57 -2.95
CA ALA A 154 10.70 -8.60 -2.28
C ALA A 154 11.50 -9.86 -1.95
#